data_AF-A0A6G3BXE3-F1
#
_entry.id   AF-A0A6G3BXE3-F1
#
_cell.length_a   1.000
_cell.length_b   1.000
_cell.length_c   1.000
_cell.angle_alpha   90.00
_cell.angle_beta   90.00
_cell.angle_gamma   90.00
#
_symmetry.space_group_name_H-M   'P 1'
#
loop_
_entity.id
_entity.type
_entity.pdbx_description
1 polymer ?
#
loop_
_entity_poly.entity_id
_entity_poly.type
_entity_poly.pdbx_seq_one_letter_code
_entity_poly.pdbx_strand_id
1 'polypeptide(L)' 'EQSKVANAASELLIEVLGENGRHARTAIGVAGLPLNSPVEIQMVCTAV' A
#
# COMPACT_ATOMS: atom_id res chain seq x y z
N GLU A 1 -6.23 5.01 12.41
CA GLU A 1 -6.51 3.65 11.89
C GLU A 1 -5.54 3.36 10.77
N GLN A 2 -4.90 2.18 10.76
CA GLN A 2 -3.85 1.87 9.78
C GLN A 2 -4.38 1.81 8.33
N SER A 3 -5.64 1.42 8.17
CA SER A 3 -6.36 1.46 6.89
C SER A 3 -6.36 2.86 6.26
N LYS A 4 -6.52 3.93 7.05
CA LYS A 4 -6.52 5.32 6.57
C LYS A 4 -5.13 5.76 6.09
N VAL A 5 -4.06 5.35 6.78
CA VAL A 5 -2.68 5.64 6.35
C VAL A 5 -2.39 4.96 5.01
N ALA A 6 -2.80 3.69 4.87
CA ALA A 6 -2.61 2.95 3.62
C ALA A 6 -3.45 3.48 2.44
N ASN A 7 -4.49 4.30 2.67
CA ASN A 7 -5.31 4.87 1.58
C ASN A 7 -4.47 5.67 0.59
N ALA A 8 -3.48 6.43 1.05
CA ALA A 8 -2.63 7.22 0.16
C ALA A 8 -1.92 6.36 -0.90
N ALA A 9 -1.42 5.18 -0.51
CA ALA A 9 -0.83 4.23 -1.45
C ALA A 9 -1.89 3.67 -2.42
N SER A 10 -3.07 3.32 -1.92
CA SER A 10 -4.12 2.76 -2.78
C SER A 10 -4.69 3.77 -3.77
N GLU A 11 -4.88 5.02 -3.34
CA GLU A 11 -5.32 6.12 -4.19
C GLU A 11 -4.30 6.40 -5.29
N LEU A 12 -3.01 6.47 -4.97
CA LEU A 12 -1.93 6.64 -5.95
C LEU A 12 -1.91 5.52 -6.99
N LEU A 13 -2.06 4.27 -6.56
CA LEU A 13 -2.04 3.12 -7.47
C LEU A 13 -3.23 3.15 -8.44
N ILE A 14 -4.42 3.49 -7.95
CA ILE A 14 -5.61 3.65 -8.79
C ILE A 14 -5.46 4.86 -9.73
N GLU A 15 -4.89 5.97 -9.25
CA GLU A 15 -4.65 7.17 -10.05
C GLU A 15 -3.71 6.88 -11.23
N VAL A 16 -2.59 6.20 -10.98
CA VAL A 16 -1.54 5.97 -11.99
C VAL A 16 -1.86 4.78 -12.89
N LEU A 17 -2.50 3.72 -12.37
CA LEU A 17 -2.72 2.46 -13.10
C LEU A 17 -4.18 2.23 -13.54
N GLY A 18 -5.10 3.13 -13.17
CA GLY A 18 -6.52 2.99 -13.46
C GLY A 18 -7.13 1.74 -12.83
N GLU A 19 -7.91 0.98 -13.62
CA GLU A 19 -8.54 -0.26 -13.15
C GLU A 19 -7.52 -1.34 -12.74
N ASN A 20 -6.34 -1.36 -13.36
CA ASN A 20 -5.24 -2.25 -12.96
C ASN A 20 -4.65 -1.86 -11.59
N GLY A 21 -4.93 -0.66 -11.10
CA GLY A 21 -4.54 -0.18 -9.78
C GLY A 21 -5.47 -0.65 -8.66
N ARG A 22 -6.60 -1.29 -8.95
CA ARG A 22 -7.48 -1.87 -7.91
C ARG A 22 -6.88 -3.16 -7.37
N HIS A 23 -6.72 -3.26 -6.05
CA HIS A 23 -6.03 -4.37 -5.39
C HIS A 23 -6.67 -4.73 -4.06
N ALA A 24 -6.47 -5.98 -3.64
CA ALA A 24 -6.64 -6.38 -2.25
C ALA A 24 -5.45 -5.89 -1.42
N ARG A 25 -5.65 -5.61 -0.13
CA ARG A 25 -4.60 -5.14 0.77
C ARG A 25 -4.84 -5.55 2.21
N THR A 26 -3.79 -5.42 3.03
CA THR A 26 -3.83 -5.49 4.48
C THR A 26 -3.08 -4.28 5.04
N ALA A 27 -3.61 -3.67 6.10
CA ALA A 27 -2.98 -2.55 6.79
C ALA A 27 -2.92 -2.85 8.29
N ILE A 28 -1.71 -3.12 8.79
CA ILE A 28 -1.46 -3.55 10.17
C ILE A 28 -0.47 -2.61 10.85
N GLY A 29 -0.64 -2.43 12.16
CA GLY A 29 0.33 -1.71 12.98
C GLY A 29 1.44 -2.66 13.40
N VAL A 30 2.68 -2.19 13.36
CA VAL A 30 3.85 -2.96 13.78
C VAL A 30 4.64 -2.17 14.82
N ALA A 31 5.47 -2.86 15.61
CA ALA A 31 6.28 -2.22 16.66
C ALA A 31 7.41 -1.36 16.09
N GLY A 32 7.88 -1.66 14.87
CA GLY A 32 8.91 -0.90 14.19
C GLY A 32 9.17 -1.46 12.78
N LEU A 33 9.84 -0.66 11.96
CA LEU A 33 10.25 -0.99 10.60
C LEU A 33 11.74 -0.71 10.40
N PRO A 34 12.39 -1.32 9.39
CA PRO A 34 13.76 -1.01 9.03
C PRO A 34 13.97 0.50 8.81
N LEU A 35 15.16 0.98 9.18
CA LEU A 35 15.55 2.40 9.07
C LEU A 35 14.61 3.38 9.80
N ASN A 36 13.81 2.90 10.76
CA ASN A 36 12.78 3.68 11.44
C ASN A 36 11.78 4.32 10.45
N SER A 37 11.48 3.63 9.35
CA SER A 37 10.48 4.10 8.38
C SER A 37 9.09 4.16 9.02
N PRO A 38 8.27 5.18 8.71
CA PRO A 38 6.90 5.25 9.22
C PRO A 38 5.95 4.25 8.56
N VAL A 39 6.24 3.84 7.32
CA VAL A 39 5.40 2.93 6.50
C VAL A 39 6.30 2.06 5.62
N GLU A 40 5.91 0.80 5.45
CA GLU A 40 6.47 -0.11 4.44
C GLU A 40 5.32 -0.65 3.60
N ILE A 41 5.49 -0.69 2.29
CA ILE A 41 4.48 -1.20 1.34
C ILE A 41 5.13 -2.32 0.54
N GLN A 42 4.51 -3.50 0.59
CA GLN A 42 4.87 -4.64 -0.25
C GLN A 42 3.71 -4.95 -1.21
N MET A 43 4.05 -5.37 -2.42
CA MET A 43 3.07 -5.66 -3.46
C MET A 43 3.45 -6.92 -4.25
N VAL A 44 2.44 -7.66 -4.68
CA VAL A 44 2.55 -8.72 -5.68
C VAL A 44 1.80 -8.25 -6.92
N CYS A 45 2.47 -8.26 -8.07
CA CYS A 45 1.91 -7.81 -9.33
C CYS A 45 2.04 -8.87 -10.41
N THR A 46 1.12 -8.84 -11.36
CA THR A 46 1.23 -9.59 -12.62
C THR A 46 1.76 -8.66 -13.70
N ALA A 47 2.71 -9.11 -14.52
CA ALA A 47 3.09 -8.45 -15.75
C ALA A 47 2.24 -9.02 -16.89
N VAL A 48 1.66 -8.14 -17.71
CA VAL A 48 0.92 -8.49 -18.93
C VAL A 48 1.70 -7.99 -20.13
#